data_AF-A0A960JKD1-F1
#
_entry.id   AF-A0A960JKD1-F1
#
_cell.length_a   1.000
_cell.length_b   1.000
_cell.length_c   1.000
_cell.angle_alpha   90.00
_cell.angle_beta   90.00
_cell.angle_gamma   90.00
#
_symmetry.space_group_name_H-M   'P 1'
#
loop_
_entity.id
_entity.type
_entity.pdbx_description
1 polymer ?
#
loop_
_entity_poly.entity_id
_entity_poly.type
_entity_poly.pdbx_seq_one_letter_code
_entity_poly.pdbx_strand_id
1 'polypeptide(L)'
;ADFMREALRLHPEWNGDWQMPSSIKRAEIDIRNGNVIRELTDAEANSVEAQKKILEAKAKSKSESDSEAQPDSALEAYIAGIPPEFRRIELFINGTVPARMILPIDEDIGNDLPEPTPTPFTTWEDAQADQKKDEVNPAERPKPAVIKSVSVMICPYSGLRATANCPDSESKTFKKGSEPKDFCNFHIRPRNK
;
A
#
# COMPACT_ATOMS: atom_id res chain seq x y z
N ALA A 1 14.39 -38.96 -15.76
CA ALA A 1 14.65 -37.80 -16.65
C ALA A 1 14.02 -37.97 -18.04
N ASP A 2 13.56 -39.18 -18.41
CA ASP A 2 13.05 -39.48 -19.76
C ASP A 2 11.70 -38.84 -20.11
N PHE A 3 10.86 -38.58 -19.11
CA PHE A 3 9.58 -37.89 -19.30
C PHE A 3 9.72 -36.50 -19.94
N MET A 4 10.68 -35.69 -19.46
CA MET A 4 10.91 -34.34 -20.01
C MET A 4 11.41 -34.39 -21.45
N ARG A 5 12.23 -35.40 -21.79
CA ARG A 5 12.73 -35.59 -23.16
C ARG A 5 11.61 -36.01 -24.11
N GLU A 6 10.75 -36.93 -23.68
CA GLU A 6 9.61 -37.37 -24.50
C GLU A 6 8.57 -36.25 -24.65
N ALA A 7 8.32 -35.47 -23.60
CA ALA A 7 7.42 -34.31 -23.63
C ALA A 7 7.92 -33.23 -24.61
N LEU A 8 9.22 -32.90 -24.59
CA LEU A 8 9.82 -31.94 -25.54
C LEU A 8 9.83 -32.47 -26.99
N ARG A 9 9.86 -33.80 -27.17
CA ARG A 9 9.77 -34.43 -28.49
C ARG A 9 8.35 -34.37 -29.07
N LEU A 10 7.34 -34.49 -28.21
CA LEU A 10 5.92 -34.39 -28.58
C LEU A 10 5.46 -32.94 -28.78
N HIS A 11 6.03 -32.01 -28.01
CA HIS A 11 5.73 -30.59 -28.05
C HIS A 11 6.99 -29.76 -28.35
N PRO A 12 7.51 -29.78 -29.59
CA PRO A 12 8.67 -28.98 -29.98
C PRO A 12 8.41 -27.48 -29.82
N GLU A 13 7.14 -27.04 -29.82
CA GLU A 13 6.73 -25.66 -29.54
C GLU A 13 7.07 -25.21 -28.11
N TRP A 14 7.19 -26.13 -27.14
CA TRP A 14 7.61 -25.80 -25.78
C TRP A 14 9.11 -25.55 -25.66
N ASN A 15 9.88 -25.96 -26.66
CA ASN A 15 11.28 -25.61 -26.80
C ASN A 15 11.46 -24.27 -27.54
N GLY A 16 10.35 -23.56 -27.82
CA GLY A 16 10.37 -22.22 -28.38
C GLY A 16 10.91 -21.21 -27.37
N ASP A 17 11.67 -20.24 -27.88
CA ASP A 17 12.10 -19.08 -27.11
C ASP A 17 10.83 -18.39 -26.60
N TRP A 18 10.58 -18.47 -25.28
CA TRP A 18 9.51 -17.72 -24.66
C TRP A 18 9.76 -16.23 -24.95
N GLN A 19 8.99 -15.69 -25.89
CA GLN A 19 9.07 -14.27 -26.21
C GLN A 19 8.22 -13.52 -25.21
N MET A 20 8.84 -12.61 -24.48
CA MET A 20 8.13 -11.73 -23.56
C MET A 20 7.10 -10.92 -24.35
N PRO A 21 5.79 -11.06 -24.06
CA PRO A 21 4.78 -10.31 -24.78
C PRO A 21 4.89 -8.81 -24.46
N SER A 22 4.58 -7.97 -25.45
CA SER A 22 4.69 -6.50 -25.36
C SER A 22 3.78 -5.86 -24.31
N SER A 23 2.80 -6.61 -23.79
CA SER A 23 1.95 -6.20 -22.67
C SER A 23 2.66 -6.22 -21.32
N ILE A 24 3.90 -6.73 -21.25
CA ILE A 24 4.69 -6.81 -20.02
C ILE A 24 5.73 -5.71 -20.03
N LYS A 25 5.79 -4.96 -18.93
CA LYS A 25 6.80 -3.93 -18.66
C LYS A 25 7.75 -4.42 -17.58
N ARG A 26 9.03 -4.04 -17.69
CA ARG A 26 10.00 -4.25 -16.61
C ARG A 26 10.10 -2.97 -15.79
N ALA A 27 10.14 -3.11 -14.47
CA ALA A 27 10.39 -1.98 -13.59
C ALA A 27 11.36 -2.36 -12.49
N GLU A 28 12.20 -1.40 -12.10
CA GLU A 28 13.11 -1.52 -10.98
C GLU A 28 12.36 -1.08 -9.71
N ILE A 29 12.32 -1.97 -8.72
CA ILE A 29 11.65 -1.75 -7.45
C ILE A 29 12.65 -1.79 -6.29
N ASP A 30 12.34 -1.08 -5.20
CA ASP A 30 13.02 -1.25 -3.92
C ASP A 30 12.35 -2.39 -3.13
N ILE A 31 13.13 -3.41 -2.79
CA ILE A 31 12.63 -4.62 -2.10
C ILE A 31 12.18 -4.34 -0.66
N ARG A 32 12.57 -3.21 -0.05
CA ARG A 32 12.24 -2.89 1.35
C ARG A 32 10.84 -2.31 1.48
N ASN A 33 10.44 -1.49 0.51
CA ASN A 33 9.18 -0.75 0.53
C ASN A 33 8.22 -1.18 -0.59
N GLY A 34 8.68 -1.95 -1.58
CA GLY A 34 7.89 -2.35 -2.74
C GLY A 34 7.62 -1.20 -3.73
N ASN A 35 8.31 -0.06 -3.58
CA ASN A 35 8.07 1.12 -4.41
C ASN A 35 8.76 0.96 -5.77
N VAL A 36 8.06 1.39 -6.81
CA VAL A 36 8.60 1.48 -8.17
C VAL A 36 9.53 2.67 -8.27
N ILE A 37 10.81 2.41 -8.55
CA ILE A 37 11.84 3.43 -8.77
C ILE A 37 11.71 3.95 -10.19
N ARG A 38 11.74 3.05 -11.18
CA ARG A 38 11.58 3.39 -12.60
C ARG A 38 11.11 2.23 -13.45
N GLU A 39 10.48 2.55 -14.57
CA GLU A 39 10.18 1.63 -15.66
C GLU A 39 11.42 1.54 -16.54
N LEU A 40 11.82 0.32 -16.91
CA LEU A 40 12.96 0.05 -17.77
C LEU A 40 12.46 -0.46 -19.12
N THR A 41 13.10 0.00 -20.18
CA THR A 41 13.06 -0.67 -21.48
C THR A 41 13.90 -1.95 -21.45
N ASP A 42 13.68 -2.87 -22.39
CA ASP A 42 14.41 -4.14 -22.45
C ASP A 42 15.93 -3.95 -22.55
N ALA A 43 16.38 -2.92 -23.30
CA ALA A 43 17.79 -2.59 -23.44
C ALA A 43 18.41 -2.13 -22.10
N GLU A 44 17.69 -1.30 -21.35
CA GLU A 44 18.13 -0.81 -20.04
C GLU A 44 18.14 -1.94 -19.00
N ALA A 45 17.14 -2.83 -19.02
CA ALA A 45 17.06 -3.97 -18.11
C ALA A 45 18.27 -4.90 -18.27
N ASN A 46 18.63 -5.22 -19.52
CA ASN A 46 19.79 -6.05 -19.81
C ASN A 46 21.11 -5.41 -19.35
N SER A 47 21.23 -4.09 -19.49
CA SER A 47 22.40 -3.33 -19.01
C SER A 47 22.52 -3.38 -17.48
N VAL A 48 21.41 -3.19 -16.76
CA VAL A 48 21.39 -3.23 -15.29
C VAL A 48 21.68 -4.64 -14.78
N GLU A 49 21.13 -5.68 -15.40
CA GLU A 49 21.44 -7.06 -15.05
C GLU A 49 22.90 -7.41 -15.31
N ALA A 50 23.48 -6.91 -16.42
CA ALA A 50 24.90 -7.07 -16.70
C ALA A 50 25.77 -6.37 -15.64
N GLN A 51 25.41 -5.14 -15.25
CA GLN A 51 26.08 -4.42 -14.17
C GLN A 51 25.99 -5.17 -12.84
N LYS A 52 24.83 -5.71 -12.48
CA LYS A 52 24.67 -6.53 -11.27
C LYS A 52 25.54 -7.77 -11.30
N LYS A 53 25.58 -8.49 -12.43
CA LYS A 53 26.46 -9.67 -12.58
C LYS A 53 27.93 -9.31 -12.41
N ILE A 54 28.37 -8.16 -12.93
CA ILE A 54 29.73 -7.66 -12.75
C ILE A 54 30.00 -7.30 -11.28
N LEU A 55 29.05 -6.62 -10.62
CA LEU A 55 29.17 -6.26 -9.20
C LEU A 55 29.17 -7.49 -8.29
N GLU A 56 28.34 -8.50 -8.56
CA GLU A 56 28.32 -9.78 -7.84
C GLU A 56 29.61 -10.58 -8.05
N ALA A 57 30.15 -10.57 -9.29
CA ALA A 57 31.45 -11.16 -9.58
C ALA A 57 32.57 -10.42 -8.83
N LYS A 58 32.52 -9.07 -8.81
CA LYS A 58 33.48 -8.21 -8.08
C LYS A 58 33.35 -8.39 -6.57
N ALA A 59 32.15 -8.59 -6.03
CA ALA A 59 31.92 -8.86 -4.61
C ALA A 59 32.47 -10.22 -4.17
N LYS A 60 32.48 -11.21 -5.08
CA LYS A 60 33.15 -12.52 -4.85
C LYS A 60 34.68 -12.44 -4.91
N SER A 61 35.24 -11.42 -5.57
CA SER A 61 36.68 -11.15 -5.66
C SER A 61 37.03 -9.83 -4.94
N LYS A 62 37.09 -9.85 -3.60
CA LYS A 62 37.26 -8.64 -2.79
C LYS A 62 38.60 -7.93 -3.07
N SER A 63 38.57 -6.82 -3.82
CA SER A 63 39.46 -5.67 -3.62
C SER A 63 38.86 -4.38 -4.23
N GLU A 64 39.04 -3.30 -3.49
CA GLU A 64 38.63 -1.92 -3.75
C GLU A 64 38.73 -1.46 -5.21
N SER A 65 37.66 -0.84 -5.71
CA SER A 65 37.81 0.46 -6.37
C SER A 65 36.50 1.22 -6.26
N ASP A 66 36.58 2.31 -5.49
CA ASP A 66 35.62 3.39 -5.43
C ASP A 66 35.69 4.15 -6.76
N SER A 67 34.53 4.35 -7.38
CA SER A 67 34.40 5.32 -8.48
C SER A 67 33.05 5.98 -8.31
N GLU A 68 33.09 7.13 -7.65
CA GLU A 68 31.99 8.08 -7.58
C GLU A 68 31.68 8.58 -8.99
N ALA A 69 30.67 7.99 -9.61
CA ALA A 69 30.02 8.60 -10.77
C ALA A 69 28.95 9.56 -10.23
N GLN A 70 29.16 10.86 -10.47
CA GLN A 70 28.16 11.88 -10.17
C GLN A 70 26.90 11.62 -10.99
N PRO A 71 25.70 11.66 -10.37
CA PRO A 71 24.45 11.55 -11.12
C PRO A 71 24.12 12.91 -11.76
N ASP A 72 24.18 12.99 -13.09
CA ASP A 72 23.89 14.19 -13.89
C ASP A 72 22.38 14.43 -14.07
N SER A 73 21.52 13.69 -13.36
CA SER A 73 20.06 13.74 -13.51
C SER A 73 19.34 13.70 -12.16
N ALA A 74 18.35 14.57 -11.96
CA ALA A 74 17.49 14.58 -10.76
C ALA A 74 16.78 13.23 -10.51
N LEU A 75 16.55 12.42 -11.56
CA LEU A 75 16.06 11.05 -11.43
C LEU A 75 17.11 10.09 -10.85
N GLU A 76 18.38 10.30 -11.17
CA GLU A 76 19.49 9.52 -10.63
C GLU A 76 19.79 9.85 -9.17
N ALA A 77 19.49 11.07 -8.71
CA ALA A 77 19.57 11.42 -7.29
C ALA A 77 18.57 10.63 -6.42
N TYR A 78 17.35 10.38 -6.93
CA TYR A 78 16.38 9.50 -6.24
C TYR A 78 16.83 8.03 -6.25
N ILE A 79 17.49 7.61 -7.33
CA ILE A 79 18.10 6.28 -7.47
C ILE A 79 19.28 6.13 -6.49
N ALA A 80 20.09 7.17 -6.28
CA ALA A 80 21.27 7.15 -5.42
C ALA A 80 20.96 6.88 -3.92
N GLY A 81 19.73 7.16 -3.46
CA GLY A 81 19.31 6.86 -2.09
C GLY A 81 19.07 5.36 -1.80
N ILE A 82 18.94 4.52 -2.83
CA ILE A 82 18.63 3.09 -2.69
C ILE A 82 19.84 2.28 -3.15
N PRO A 83 20.55 1.57 -2.27
CA PRO A 83 21.68 0.73 -2.67
C PRO A 83 21.26 -0.31 -3.73
N PRO A 84 22.16 -0.67 -4.68
CA PRO A 84 21.85 -1.60 -5.76
C PRO A 84 21.42 -3.00 -5.28
N GLU A 85 21.81 -3.39 -4.06
CA GLU A 85 21.36 -4.63 -3.40
C GLU A 85 19.87 -4.66 -3.15
N PHE A 86 19.27 -3.50 -2.87
CA PHE A 86 17.84 -3.38 -2.61
C PHE A 86 17.02 -3.19 -3.88
N ARG A 87 17.66 -3.16 -5.06
CA ARG A 87 16.97 -2.98 -6.32
C ARG A 87 16.71 -4.34 -6.96
N ARG A 88 15.46 -4.61 -7.35
CA ARG A 88 15.09 -5.81 -8.13
C ARG A 88 14.32 -5.41 -9.38
N ILE A 89 14.56 -6.11 -10.48
CA ILE A 89 13.78 -5.95 -11.70
C ILE A 89 12.58 -6.90 -11.61
N GLU A 90 11.38 -6.35 -11.68
CA GLU A 90 10.12 -7.11 -11.70
C GLU A 90 9.35 -6.86 -12.99
N LEU A 91 8.53 -7.85 -13.35
CA LEU A 91 7.70 -7.87 -14.55
C LEU A 91 6.28 -7.48 -14.15
N PHE A 92 5.76 -6.43 -14.77
CA PHE A 92 4.42 -5.91 -14.54
C PHE A 92 3.58 -6.04 -15.81
N ILE A 93 2.29 -6.27 -15.64
CA ILE A 93 1.33 -6.16 -16.75
C ILE A 93 1.11 -4.66 -17.01
N ASN A 94 0.93 -4.28 -18.27
CA ASN A 94 0.67 -2.89 -18.61
C ASN A 94 -0.56 -2.36 -17.84
N GLY A 95 -0.41 -1.21 -17.21
CA GLY A 95 -1.44 -0.59 -16.35
C GLY A 95 -1.49 -1.10 -14.90
N THR A 96 -0.73 -2.13 -14.54
CA THR A 96 -0.63 -2.61 -13.14
C THR A 96 0.65 -2.13 -12.43
N VAL A 97 1.43 -1.24 -13.06
CA VAL A 97 2.62 -0.66 -12.44
C VAL A 97 2.17 0.34 -11.37
N PRO A 98 2.55 0.16 -10.10
CA PRO A 98 2.25 1.11 -9.04
C PRO A 98 2.70 2.53 -9.42
N ALA A 99 1.89 3.54 -9.09
CA ALA A 99 2.24 4.92 -9.33
C ALA A 99 3.56 5.26 -8.61
N ARG A 100 4.51 5.86 -9.34
CA ARG A 100 5.74 6.36 -8.74
C ARG A 100 5.36 7.41 -7.71
N MET A 101 5.73 7.20 -6.45
CA MET A 101 5.67 8.27 -5.46
C MET A 101 6.79 9.26 -5.78
N ILE A 102 6.53 10.13 -6.74
CA ILE A 102 7.28 11.38 -6.88
C ILE A 102 6.87 12.18 -5.65
N LEU A 103 7.68 12.10 -4.59
CA LEU A 103 7.57 13.07 -3.51
C LEU A 103 7.74 14.44 -4.20
N PRO A 104 6.80 15.39 -4.02
CA PRO A 104 7.03 16.76 -4.42
C PRO A 104 8.34 17.18 -3.77
N ILE A 105 9.32 17.54 -4.59
CA ILE A 105 10.46 18.31 -4.10
C ILE A 105 9.82 19.65 -3.75
N ASP A 106 9.67 19.92 -2.46
CA ASP A 106 9.29 21.25 -2.00
C ASP A 106 10.42 22.21 -2.40
N GLU A 107 10.31 22.77 -3.60
CA GLU A 107 11.02 23.98 -3.99
C GLU A 107 10.49 25.11 -3.09
N ASP A 108 11.37 25.63 -2.23
CA ASP A 108 11.25 26.91 -1.53
C ASP A 108 9.95 27.16 -0.72
N ILE A 109 9.75 26.39 0.35
CA ILE A 109 9.00 26.91 1.50
C ILE A 109 10.00 27.54 2.46
N GLY A 110 9.91 28.87 2.56
CA GLY A 110 10.75 29.71 3.40
C GLY A 110 10.92 29.18 4.82
N ASN A 111 12.08 29.48 5.35
CA ASN A 111 12.64 29.04 6.63
C ASN A 111 11.92 29.65 7.85
N ASP A 112 10.59 29.61 7.88
CA ASP A 112 9.78 29.98 9.05
C ASP A 112 9.30 28.68 9.72
N LEU A 113 10.22 28.03 10.43
CA LEU A 113 9.83 26.96 11.36
C LEU A 113 8.94 27.60 12.45
N PRO A 114 7.67 27.18 12.60
CA PRO A 114 6.91 27.57 13.78
C PRO A 114 7.62 27.00 15.02
N GLU A 115 7.88 27.85 16.02
CA GLU A 115 8.36 27.39 17.32
C GLU A 115 7.37 26.35 17.86
N PRO A 116 7.84 25.19 18.35
CA PRO A 116 6.96 24.15 18.85
C PRO A 116 6.24 24.70 20.08
N THR A 117 4.98 25.10 19.92
CA THR A 117 4.08 25.30 21.07
C THR A 117 4.08 24.01 21.86
N PRO A 118 4.33 24.05 23.18
CA PRO A 118 4.38 22.85 24.02
C PRO A 118 3.01 22.17 23.99
N THR A 119 2.88 21.21 23.09
CA THR A 119 1.71 20.34 23.04
C THR A 119 1.74 19.47 24.29
N PRO A 120 0.67 19.41 25.09
CA PRO A 120 0.60 18.55 26.27
C PRO A 120 0.38 17.10 25.81
N PHE A 121 1.30 16.56 25.02
CA PHE A 121 1.34 15.13 24.73
C PHE A 121 2.12 14.48 25.85
N THR A 122 1.37 13.87 26.76
CA THR A 122 1.90 12.91 27.72
C THR A 122 2.53 11.78 26.92
N THR A 123 3.83 11.58 27.06
CA THR A 123 4.50 10.47 26.38
C THR A 123 4.00 9.15 26.98
N TRP A 124 4.02 8.08 26.17
CA TRP A 124 3.63 6.74 26.64
C TRP A 124 4.53 6.25 27.79
N GLU A 125 5.74 6.82 27.87
CA GLU A 125 6.74 6.58 28.92
C GLU A 125 6.35 7.26 30.25
N ASP A 126 5.85 8.51 30.20
CA ASP A 126 5.31 9.21 31.38
C ASP A 126 4.06 8.52 31.95
N ALA A 127 3.18 8.01 31.08
CA ALA A 127 1.97 7.28 31.49
C ALA A 127 2.26 5.96 32.24
N GLN A 128 3.44 5.37 32.05
CA GLN A 128 3.88 4.19 32.82
C GLN A 128 4.58 4.58 34.12
N ALA A 129 5.23 5.73 34.19
CA ALA A 129 5.88 6.23 35.41
C ALA A 129 4.86 6.57 36.51
N ASP A 130 3.70 7.13 36.14
CA ASP A 130 2.62 7.43 37.09
C ASP A 130 1.91 6.18 37.63
N GLN A 131 1.95 5.06 36.91
CA GLN A 131 1.36 3.79 37.39
C GLN A 131 2.12 3.18 38.57
N LYS A 132 3.35 3.63 38.85
CA LYS A 132 4.15 3.11 39.97
C LYS A 132 4.00 3.88 41.28
N LYS A 133 3.23 4.98 41.32
CA LYS A 133 3.12 5.82 42.54
C LYS A 133 1.77 5.85 43.23
N ASP A 134 0.70 5.32 42.64
CA ASP A 134 -0.60 5.30 43.29
C ASP A 134 -1.05 3.88 43.66
N GLU A 135 -0.49 3.36 44.76
CA GLU A 135 -1.17 2.38 45.61
C GLU A 135 -2.33 3.08 46.33
N VAL A 136 -3.39 3.41 45.60
CA VAL A 136 -4.67 3.80 46.19
C VAL A 136 -5.78 2.98 45.54
N ASN A 137 -6.21 1.98 46.32
CA ASN A 137 -7.48 1.25 46.30
C ASN A 137 -8.27 1.22 44.97
N PRO A 138 -8.30 0.08 44.23
CA PRO A 138 -8.98 -0.05 42.95
C PRO A 138 -10.47 -0.40 43.13
N ALA A 139 -11.21 0.45 43.81
CA ALA A 139 -12.67 0.43 43.77
C ALA A 139 -13.12 1.74 43.11
N GLU A 140 -13.90 1.63 42.03
CA GLU A 140 -14.58 2.74 41.34
C GLU A 140 -13.75 3.56 40.34
N ARG A 141 -13.27 2.92 39.26
CA ARG A 141 -13.21 3.61 37.96
C ARG A 141 -14.48 3.30 37.17
N PRO A 142 -15.34 4.28 36.83
CA PRO A 142 -16.45 4.03 35.93
C PRO A 142 -15.89 3.72 34.53
N LYS A 143 -16.02 2.47 34.09
CA LYS A 143 -15.68 2.06 32.72
C LYS A 143 -16.53 2.89 31.75
N PRO A 144 -15.95 3.47 30.67
CA PRO A 144 -16.76 4.10 29.65
C PRO A 144 -17.66 3.03 29.03
N ALA A 145 -18.96 3.13 29.29
CA ALA A 145 -19.94 2.25 28.69
C ALA A 145 -19.86 2.43 27.17
N VAL A 146 -19.39 1.41 26.46
CA VAL A 146 -19.41 1.36 25.00
C VAL A 146 -20.89 1.39 24.59
N ILE A 147 -21.40 2.58 24.28
CA ILE A 147 -22.75 2.76 23.74
C ILE A 147 -22.74 2.12 22.36
N LYS A 148 -23.28 0.91 22.25
CA LYS A 148 -23.44 0.20 20.98
C LYS A 148 -24.44 0.98 20.14
N SER A 149 -23.97 1.82 19.24
CA SER A 149 -24.78 2.49 18.22
C SER A 149 -24.83 1.66 16.94
N VAL A 150 -25.95 1.71 16.23
CA VAL A 150 -26.19 1.00 14.96
C VAL A 150 -26.67 2.01 13.93
N SER A 151 -26.05 2.06 12.76
CA SER A 151 -26.48 2.89 11.64
C SER A 151 -27.47 2.12 10.75
N VAL A 152 -28.63 2.72 10.48
CA VAL A 152 -29.70 2.13 9.68
C VAL A 152 -30.17 3.15 8.63
N MET A 153 -30.43 2.67 7.41
CA MET A 153 -31.01 3.50 6.34
C MET A 153 -32.52 3.67 6.58
N ILE A 154 -32.99 4.90 6.58
CA ILE A 154 -34.38 5.28 6.85
C ILE A 154 -34.98 6.00 5.66
N CYS A 155 -36.26 5.74 5.41
CA CYS A 155 -37.05 6.47 4.43
C CYS A 155 -37.63 7.76 5.07
N PRO A 156 -37.44 8.95 4.48
CA PRO A 156 -37.86 10.23 5.07
C PRO A 156 -39.39 10.35 5.16
N TYR A 157 -40.13 9.69 4.26
CA TYR A 157 -41.59 9.76 4.23
C TYR A 157 -42.26 8.82 5.26
N SER A 158 -41.67 7.67 5.55
CA SER A 158 -42.26 6.68 6.47
C SER A 158 -41.61 6.64 7.84
N GLY A 159 -40.39 7.17 8.00
CA GLY A 159 -39.60 7.02 9.22
C GLY A 159 -39.16 5.57 9.51
N LEU A 160 -39.49 4.64 8.62
CA LEU A 160 -39.18 3.22 8.72
C LEU A 160 -37.89 2.89 7.96
N ARG A 161 -37.38 1.67 8.15
CA ARG A 161 -36.16 1.20 7.48
C ARG A 161 -36.37 1.19 5.97
N ALA A 162 -35.49 1.86 5.25
CA ALA A 162 -35.55 1.94 3.80
C ALA A 162 -35.31 0.56 3.16
N THR A 163 -36.12 0.23 2.15
CA THR A 163 -35.87 -0.90 1.23
C THR A 163 -34.92 -0.44 0.12
N ALA A 164 -34.32 -1.39 -0.61
CA ALA A 164 -33.36 -1.10 -1.68
C ALA A 164 -33.93 -0.24 -2.84
N ASN A 165 -35.24 -0.04 -2.87
CA ASN A 165 -35.94 0.71 -3.92
C ASN A 165 -36.45 2.08 -3.45
N CYS A 166 -36.02 2.54 -2.27
CA CYS A 166 -36.35 3.87 -1.77
C CYS A 166 -35.47 4.92 -2.49
N PRO A 167 -36.07 5.89 -3.20
CA PRO A 167 -35.29 6.88 -3.97
C PRO A 167 -34.45 7.79 -3.06
N ASP A 168 -35.03 8.21 -1.93
CA ASP A 168 -34.36 9.08 -0.97
C ASP A 168 -34.16 8.29 0.34
N SER A 169 -33.00 7.65 0.54
CA SER A 169 -32.71 6.94 1.79
C SER A 169 -31.63 7.67 2.60
N GLU A 170 -31.90 7.93 3.88
CA GLU A 170 -31.01 8.65 4.79
C GLU A 170 -30.39 7.70 5.82
N SER A 171 -29.08 7.77 6.05
CA SER A 171 -28.43 7.02 7.13
C SER A 171 -28.64 7.70 8.49
N LYS A 172 -29.30 7.04 9.44
CA LYS A 172 -29.49 7.53 10.81
C LYS A 172 -28.91 6.56 11.84
N THR A 173 -28.26 7.10 12.87
CA THR A 173 -27.60 6.34 13.92
C THR A 173 -28.50 6.23 15.14
N PHE A 174 -28.79 5.01 15.58
CA PHE A 174 -29.64 4.72 16.73
C PHE A 174 -28.86 4.02 17.83
N LYS A 175 -29.38 4.07 19.05
CA LYS A 175 -28.90 3.21 20.14
C LYS A 175 -29.37 1.79 19.85
N LYS A 176 -28.57 0.78 20.19
CA LYS A 176 -28.95 -0.63 20.05
C LYS A 176 -30.30 -0.86 20.74
N GLY A 177 -31.32 -1.20 19.95
CA GLY A 177 -32.70 -1.46 20.41
C GLY A 177 -33.71 -0.34 20.13
N SER A 178 -33.28 0.88 19.79
CA SER A 178 -34.17 1.99 19.39
C SER A 178 -34.27 2.15 17.87
N GLU A 179 -33.85 1.14 17.11
CA GLU A 179 -33.91 1.15 15.64
C GLU A 179 -35.28 0.68 15.13
N PRO A 180 -35.84 1.31 14.08
CA PRO A 180 -37.01 0.78 13.40
C PRO A 180 -36.67 -0.56 12.74
N LYS A 181 -37.33 -1.63 13.18
CA LYS A 181 -37.16 -2.98 12.62
C LYS A 181 -38.00 -3.22 11.37
N ASP A 182 -39.10 -2.48 11.23
CA ASP A 182 -40.02 -2.62 10.12
C ASP A 182 -39.52 -1.88 8.88
N PHE A 183 -39.76 -2.49 7.72
CA PHE A 183 -39.42 -1.92 6.43
C PHE A 183 -40.51 -0.99 5.91
N CYS A 184 -40.10 0.02 5.15
CA CYS A 184 -41.01 0.93 4.46
C CYS A 184 -41.92 0.17 3.47
N ASN A 185 -43.23 0.34 3.62
CA ASN A 185 -44.24 -0.29 2.76
C ASN A 185 -44.55 0.50 1.47
N PHE A 186 -44.01 1.71 1.31
CA PHE A 186 -44.33 2.57 0.17
C PHE A 186 -43.56 2.21 -1.11
N HIS A 187 -42.35 1.66 -1.00
CA HIS A 187 -41.47 1.35 -2.12
C HIS A 187 -41.21 -0.16 -2.27
N ILE A 188 -42.27 -0.96 -2.27
CA ILE A 188 -42.19 -2.41 -2.48
C ILE A 188 -42.20 -2.68 -3.98
N ARG A 189 -41.17 -3.34 -4.50
CA ARG A 189 -41.16 -3.83 -5.90
C ARG A 189 -42.32 -4.82 -6.08
N PRO A 190 -43.08 -4.79 -7.19
CA PRO A 190 -44.06 -5.84 -7.44
C PRO A 190 -43.33 -7.19 -7.42
N ARG A 191 -43.78 -8.10 -6.54
CA ARG A 191 -43.40 -9.51 -6.62
C ARG A 191 -43.97 -10.00 -7.95
N ASN A 192 -43.11 -10.18 -8.95
CA ASN A 192 -43.47 -10.94 -10.15
C ASN A 192 -43.96 -12.32 -9.66
N LYS A 193 -45.25 -12.58 -9.83
CA LYS A 193 -45.85 -13.91 -9.68
C LYS A 193 -45.63 -14.69 -10.95
#